data_AF-A0AA35N404-F1
#
_entry.id   AF-A0AA35N404-F1
#
_cell.length_a   1.000
_cell.length_b   1.000
_cell.length_c   1.000
_cell.angle_alpha   90.00
_cell.angle_beta   90.00
_cell.angle_gamma   90.00
#
_symmetry.space_group_name_H-M   'P 1'
#
loop_
_entity.id
_entity.type
_entity.pdbx_description
1 polymer ?
#
loop_
_entity_poly.entity_id
_entity_poly.type
_entity_poly.pdbx_seq_one_letter_code
_entity_poly.pdbx_strand_id
1 'polypeptide(L)'
;MPYTSRVLLLTDTTHSIPVQVNRNGLRAIASGTGNPERLELRHVADTADVKEGDLLVSSGMGQRFPAGYPVATVNEVIHDSGQPFAIVRAIPTAALNRSRYMLLVFSDRRTPEQRATDAAIAQEEADRKGTSAPGQPASTGEQGTPAGTAPAVPATPAVPAAQPAAPAAIPATPAAAPAAPAHPRRQ
;
A
#
# COMPACT_ATOMS: atom_id res chain seq x y z
N MET A 1 20.26 14.85 22.80
CA MET A 1 20.63 14.55 21.40
C MET A 1 19.77 13.40 20.92
N PRO A 2 18.98 13.53 19.85
CA PRO A 2 18.17 12.40 19.40
C PRO A 2 19.02 11.44 18.55
N TYR A 3 19.49 10.34 19.16
CA TYR A 3 20.00 9.17 18.44
C TYR A 3 18.85 8.32 17.90
N THR A 4 17.88 8.96 17.26
CA THR A 4 16.68 8.31 16.75
C THR A 4 16.56 8.58 15.26
N SER A 5 15.93 7.66 14.55
CA SER A 5 15.64 7.81 13.12
C SER A 5 14.22 7.35 12.87
N ARG A 6 13.56 7.99 11.91
CA ARG A 6 12.24 7.59 11.45
C ARG A 6 12.37 6.95 10.08
N VAL A 7 11.85 5.74 9.94
CA VAL A 7 11.90 4.96 8.70
C VAL A 7 10.48 4.78 8.19
N LEU A 8 10.29 4.90 6.88
CA LEU A 8 9.04 4.58 6.21
C LEU A 8 9.10 3.13 5.71
N LEU A 9 8.12 2.32 6.09
CA LEU A 9 8.07 0.90 5.68
C LEU A 9 7.67 0.77 4.21
N LEU A 10 8.09 -0.31 3.56
CA LEU A 10 7.67 -0.63 2.19
C LEU A 10 6.16 -0.85 2.07
N THR A 11 5.54 -1.36 3.13
CA THR A 11 4.10 -1.64 3.15
C THR A 11 3.25 -0.41 3.37
N ASP A 12 3.83 0.77 3.58
CA ASP A 12 3.07 2.02 3.72
C ASP A 12 2.37 2.39 2.40
N THR A 13 1.11 2.84 2.50
CA THR A 13 0.26 3.16 1.34
C THR A 13 0.82 4.30 0.47
N THR A 14 1.62 5.19 1.05
CA THR A 14 2.25 6.31 0.34
C THR A 14 3.61 5.97 -0.24
N HIS A 15 4.11 4.76 0.01
CA HIS A 15 5.43 4.33 -0.44
C HIS A 15 5.34 3.42 -1.68
N SER A 16 6.32 3.57 -2.56
CA SER A 16 6.47 2.73 -3.75
C SER A 16 7.94 2.52 -4.08
N ILE A 17 8.28 1.30 -4.50
CA ILE A 17 9.65 0.90 -4.85
C ILE A 17 9.68 0.31 -6.26
N PRO A 18 10.64 0.72 -7.11
CA PRO A 18 10.82 0.13 -8.43
C PRO A 18 11.44 -1.27 -8.32
N VAL A 19 10.70 -2.27 -8.75
CA VAL A 19 11.06 -3.69 -8.69
C VAL A 19 11.22 -4.28 -10.09
N GLN A 20 11.86 -5.44 -10.14
CA GLN A 20 11.94 -6.28 -11.31
C GLN A 20 11.65 -7.74 -10.93
N VAL A 21 10.99 -8.47 -11.82
CA VAL A 21 10.79 -9.91 -11.70
C VAL A 21 12.12 -10.60 -11.96
N ASN A 22 12.58 -11.42 -11.02
CA ASN A 22 13.88 -12.08 -11.09
C ASN A 22 13.98 -13.07 -12.27
N ARG A 23 12.84 -13.68 -12.66
CA ARG A 23 12.79 -14.70 -13.73
C ARG A 23 13.06 -14.13 -15.12
N ASN A 24 12.39 -13.04 -15.48
CA ASN A 24 12.35 -12.53 -16.86
C ASN A 24 12.77 -11.06 -16.97
N GLY A 25 13.13 -10.41 -15.88
CA GLY A 25 13.59 -9.02 -15.86
C GLY A 25 12.49 -7.98 -16.07
N LEU A 26 11.21 -8.39 -16.07
CA LEU A 26 10.08 -7.46 -16.22
C LEU A 26 10.09 -6.45 -15.08
N ARG A 27 10.03 -5.16 -15.42
CA ARG A 27 10.06 -4.06 -14.44
C ARG A 27 8.66 -3.62 -14.07
N ALA A 28 8.46 -3.32 -12.80
CA ALA A 28 7.19 -2.86 -12.26
C ALA A 28 7.42 -1.94 -11.05
N ILE A 29 6.34 -1.34 -10.56
CA ILE A 29 6.36 -0.56 -9.32
C ILE A 29 5.54 -1.32 -8.29
N ALA A 30 6.17 -1.69 -7.18
CA ALA A 30 5.49 -2.25 -6.02
C ALA A 30 5.09 -1.11 -5.08
N SER A 31 3.81 -1.06 -4.69
CA SER A 31 3.26 -0.10 -3.76
C SER A 31 2.80 -0.79 -2.48
N GLY A 32 2.98 -0.11 -1.35
CA GLY A 32 2.43 -0.57 -0.08
C GLY A 32 0.91 -0.45 -0.05
N THR A 33 0.27 -1.27 0.78
CA THR A 33 -1.19 -1.32 0.94
C THR A 33 -1.65 -0.90 2.34
N GLY A 34 -0.71 -0.59 3.23
CA GLY A 34 -0.92 -0.44 4.68
C GLY A 34 -0.87 -1.75 5.45
N ASN A 35 -0.96 -2.91 4.77
CA ASN A 35 -0.86 -4.23 5.39
C ASN A 35 0.59 -4.75 5.34
N PRO A 36 1.19 -5.15 6.48
CA PRO A 36 2.57 -5.61 6.56
C PRO A 36 2.88 -6.88 5.75
N GLU A 37 1.85 -7.63 5.34
CA GLU A 37 1.98 -8.89 4.60
C GLU A 37 1.54 -8.77 3.14
N ARG A 38 1.23 -7.54 2.66
CA ARG A 38 0.72 -7.34 1.30
C ARG A 38 1.30 -6.10 0.63
N LEU A 39 1.86 -6.33 -0.56
CA LEU A 39 2.19 -5.33 -1.56
C LEU A 39 1.35 -5.56 -2.81
N GLU A 40 1.22 -4.51 -3.59
CA GLU A 40 0.50 -4.54 -4.87
C GLU A 40 1.41 -3.97 -5.96
N LEU A 41 1.47 -4.64 -7.11
CA LEU A 41 2.16 -4.07 -8.27
C LEU A 41 1.14 -3.29 -9.09
N ARG A 42 1.40 -2.00 -9.26
CA ARG A 42 0.50 -1.11 -10.02
C ARG A 42 0.89 -1.08 -11.49
N HIS A 43 -0.12 -0.95 -12.36
CA HIS A 43 0.04 -0.75 -13.81
C HIS A 43 0.79 -1.88 -14.52
N VAL A 44 0.61 -3.12 -14.07
CA VAL A 44 1.12 -4.29 -14.79
C VAL A 44 0.18 -4.53 -15.96
N ALA A 45 0.70 -4.51 -17.19
CA ALA A 45 -0.10 -4.81 -18.37
C ALA A 45 -0.70 -6.22 -18.28
N ASP A 46 -1.92 -6.40 -18.77
CA ASP A 46 -2.58 -7.72 -18.79
C ASP A 46 -1.79 -8.78 -19.60
N THR A 47 -0.98 -8.32 -20.57
CA THR A 47 -0.10 -9.16 -21.38
C THR A 47 1.29 -9.39 -20.76
N ALA A 48 1.57 -8.83 -19.59
CA ALA A 48 2.85 -8.98 -18.93
C ALA A 48 3.05 -10.41 -18.42
N ASP A 49 4.26 -10.95 -18.61
CA ASP A 49 4.61 -12.28 -18.12
C ASP A 49 4.91 -12.24 -16.61
N VAL A 50 3.87 -12.21 -15.77
CA VAL A 50 3.96 -12.30 -14.29
C VAL A 50 3.20 -13.54 -13.82
N LYS A 51 3.82 -14.32 -12.93
CA LYS A 51 3.23 -15.57 -12.42
C LYS A 51 3.30 -15.60 -10.90
N GLU A 52 2.38 -16.36 -10.32
CA GLU A 52 2.44 -16.72 -8.90
C GLU A 52 3.76 -17.44 -8.59
N GLY A 53 4.36 -17.10 -7.46
CA GLY A 53 5.68 -17.58 -7.04
C GLY A 53 6.86 -16.77 -7.56
N ASP A 54 6.65 -15.77 -8.43
CA ASP A 54 7.76 -14.94 -8.92
C ASP A 54 8.39 -14.10 -7.80
N LEU A 55 9.72 -14.15 -7.73
CA LEU A 55 10.49 -13.29 -6.83
C LEU A 55 10.69 -11.90 -7.45
N LEU A 56 10.27 -10.88 -6.72
CA LEU A 56 10.51 -9.48 -7.04
C LEU A 56 11.76 -9.00 -6.32
N VAL A 57 12.67 -8.38 -7.07
CA VAL A 57 13.89 -7.77 -6.53
C VAL A 57 13.94 -6.28 -6.85
N SER A 58 14.67 -5.49 -6.07
CA SER A 58 14.86 -4.07 -6.35
C SER A 58 15.57 -3.88 -7.70
N SER A 59 15.07 -2.99 -8.55
CA SER A 59 15.62 -2.79 -9.90
C SER A 59 16.85 -1.88 -9.95
N GLY A 60 17.14 -1.13 -8.89
CA GLY A 60 18.19 -0.10 -8.89
C GLY A 60 17.83 1.18 -9.64
N MET A 61 16.62 1.27 -10.21
CA MET A 61 16.19 2.44 -10.98
C MET A 61 16.09 3.68 -10.08
N GLY A 62 16.62 4.81 -10.56
CA GLY A 62 16.63 6.07 -9.82
C GLY A 62 17.70 6.16 -8.72
N GLN A 63 18.59 5.17 -8.59
CA GLN A 63 19.74 5.15 -7.66
C GLN A 63 19.39 5.30 -6.16
N ARG A 64 18.11 5.25 -5.79
CA ARG A 64 17.65 5.36 -4.40
C ARG A 64 17.80 4.06 -3.63
N PHE A 65 17.56 2.93 -4.30
CA PHE A 65 17.70 1.60 -3.73
C PHE A 65 18.78 0.85 -4.50
N PRO A 66 19.67 0.09 -3.84
CA PRO A 66 20.59 -0.80 -4.54
C PRO A 66 19.79 -1.86 -5.32
N ALA A 67 20.32 -2.32 -6.46
CA ALA A 67 19.68 -3.35 -7.28
C ALA A 67 19.87 -4.75 -6.67
N GLY A 68 18.92 -5.66 -6.92
CA GLY A 68 19.04 -7.09 -6.65
C GLY A 68 18.64 -7.55 -5.25
N TYR A 69 18.06 -6.69 -4.42
CA TYR A 69 17.58 -7.08 -3.09
C TYR A 69 16.18 -7.70 -3.17
N PRO A 70 15.94 -8.85 -2.53
CA PRO A 70 14.60 -9.45 -2.44
C PRO A 70 13.61 -8.49 -1.80
N VAL A 71 12.47 -8.29 -2.48
CA VAL A 71 11.42 -7.39 -2.03
C VAL A 71 10.21 -8.21 -1.60
N ALA A 72 9.61 -8.94 -2.53
CA ALA A 72 8.39 -9.70 -2.30
C ALA A 72 8.26 -10.88 -3.26
N THR A 73 7.39 -11.83 -2.93
CA THR A 73 7.02 -12.94 -3.81
C THR A 73 5.58 -12.74 -4.28
N VAL A 74 5.33 -12.89 -5.58
CA VAL A 74 3.98 -12.81 -6.14
C VAL A 74 3.15 -13.95 -5.58
N ASN A 75 2.00 -13.62 -4.99
CA ASN A 75 1.07 -14.57 -4.39
C ASN A 75 -0.16 -14.81 -5.27
N GLU A 76 -0.63 -13.79 -5.97
CA GLU A 76 -1.86 -13.87 -6.75
C GLU A 76 -1.78 -12.89 -7.92
N VAL A 77 -2.24 -13.32 -9.10
CA VAL A 77 -2.37 -12.46 -10.28
C VAL A 77 -3.81 -12.51 -10.80
N ILE A 78 -4.50 -11.38 -10.71
CA ILE A 78 -5.89 -11.25 -11.12
C ILE A 78 -5.93 -10.49 -12.45
N HIS A 79 -6.44 -11.15 -13.48
CA HIS A 79 -6.66 -10.59 -14.81
C HIS A 79 -8.16 -10.36 -14.98
N ASP A 80 -8.57 -9.12 -15.19
CA ASP A 80 -9.95 -8.77 -15.51
C ASP A 80 -10.00 -8.33 -16.97
N SER A 81 -10.70 -9.09 -17.82
CA SER A 81 -10.88 -8.80 -19.23
C SER A 81 -11.48 -7.41 -19.53
N GLY A 82 -12.08 -6.75 -18.53
CA GLY A 82 -12.57 -5.38 -18.64
C GLY A 82 -11.55 -4.28 -18.31
N GLN A 83 -10.36 -4.62 -17.82
CA GLN A 83 -9.34 -3.67 -17.37
C GLN A 83 -8.04 -3.79 -18.19
N PRO A 84 -7.37 -2.67 -18.51
CA PRO A 84 -6.10 -2.71 -19.24
C PRO A 84 -4.91 -3.21 -18.39
N PHE A 85 -5.09 -3.32 -17.08
CA PHE A 85 -4.03 -3.69 -16.14
C PHE A 85 -4.47 -4.84 -15.24
N ALA A 86 -3.56 -5.79 -15.03
CA ALA A 86 -3.72 -6.85 -14.05
C ALA A 86 -3.47 -6.34 -12.63
N ILE A 87 -4.17 -6.92 -11.66
CA ILE A 87 -3.93 -6.67 -10.23
C ILE A 87 -3.01 -7.79 -9.72
N VAL A 88 -1.77 -7.45 -9.41
CA VAL A 88 -0.79 -8.40 -8.87
C VAL A 88 -0.63 -8.15 -7.38
N ARG A 89 -0.86 -9.19 -6.57
CA ARG A 89 -0.61 -9.16 -5.13
C ARG A 89 0.67 -9.91 -4.81
N ALA A 90 1.50 -9.32 -3.97
CA ALA A 90 2.77 -9.90 -3.54
C ALA A 90 2.91 -9.85 -2.02
N ILE A 91 3.60 -10.84 -1.46
CA ILE A 91 3.90 -10.93 -0.04
C ILE A 91 5.34 -10.48 0.20
N PRO A 92 5.60 -9.47 1.06
CA PRO A 92 6.96 -9.09 1.43
C PRO A 92 7.79 -10.28 1.90
N THR A 93 9.03 -10.38 1.43
CA THR A 93 9.97 -11.42 1.89
C THR A 93 10.46 -11.18 3.31
N ALA A 94 10.40 -9.94 3.79
CA ALA A 94 10.81 -9.56 5.13
C ALA A 94 9.63 -9.63 6.12
N ALA A 95 9.86 -10.18 7.32
CA ALA A 95 8.91 -10.15 8.43
C ALA A 95 8.93 -8.78 9.14
N LEU A 96 8.29 -7.78 8.52
CA LEU A 96 8.33 -6.37 8.96
C LEU A 96 7.77 -6.15 10.38
N ASN A 97 6.82 -6.99 10.83
CA ASN A 97 6.19 -6.87 12.15
C ASN A 97 7.04 -7.35 13.33
N ARG A 98 8.15 -8.05 13.09
CA ARG A 98 8.99 -8.69 14.14
C ARG A 98 10.47 -8.37 13.97
N SER A 99 10.80 -7.33 13.21
CA SER A 99 12.17 -6.93 12.93
C SER A 99 12.78 -6.18 14.12
N ARG A 100 13.92 -6.67 14.64
CA ARG A 100 14.62 -6.07 15.80
C ARG A 100 15.89 -5.32 15.41
N TYR A 101 16.50 -5.72 14.30
CA TYR A 101 17.72 -5.13 13.75
C TYR A 101 17.47 -4.72 12.30
N MET A 102 18.13 -3.64 11.88
CA MET A 102 18.03 -3.12 10.51
C MET A 102 19.44 -2.84 9.99
N LEU A 103 19.65 -3.10 8.70
CA LEU A 103 20.87 -2.74 7.99
C LEU A 103 20.56 -1.56 7.07
N LEU A 104 21.31 -0.47 7.22
CA LEU A 104 21.23 0.66 6.31
C LEU A 104 22.26 0.46 5.21
N VAL A 105 21.79 0.39 3.97
CA VAL A 105 22.64 0.25 2.78
C VAL A 105 22.68 1.59 2.07
N PHE A 106 23.89 2.10 1.82
CA PHE A 106 24.13 3.37 1.15
C PHE A 106 24.84 3.11 -0.16
N SER A 107 24.40 3.78 -1.23
CA SER A 107 25.01 3.67 -2.56
C SER A 107 26.11 4.71 -2.80
N ASP A 108 26.25 5.71 -1.91
CA ASP A 108 27.28 6.74 -2.02
C ASP A 108 28.61 6.31 -1.38
N ARG A 109 29.68 7.01 -1.73
CA ARG A 109 31.05 6.71 -1.25
C ARG A 109 31.39 7.37 0.09
N ARG A 110 30.43 8.00 0.77
CA ARG A 110 30.71 8.73 2.01
C ARG A 110 30.85 7.77 3.17
N THR A 111 31.81 8.05 4.05
CA THR A 111 31.96 7.31 5.30
C THR A 111 30.75 7.58 6.21
N PRO A 112 30.44 6.69 7.17
CA PRO A 112 29.38 6.92 8.15
C PRO A 112 29.52 8.27 8.88
N GLU A 113 30.75 8.65 9.23
CA GLU A 113 31.06 9.90 9.94
C GLU A 113 30.73 11.12 9.07
N GLN A 114 31.15 11.10 7.79
CA GLN A 114 30.84 12.16 6.84
C GLN A 114 29.33 12.34 6.67
N ARG A 115 28.57 11.23 6.55
CA ARG A 115 27.10 11.28 6.49
C ARG A 115 26.47 11.83 7.76
N ALA A 116 27.00 11.47 8.93
CA ALA A 116 26.52 11.97 10.20
C ALA A 116 26.74 13.49 10.33
N THR A 117 27.91 13.99 9.93
CA THR A 117 28.22 15.42 9.94
C THR A 117 27.33 16.20 8.96
N ASP A 118 27.22 15.75 7.70
CA ASP A 118 26.35 16.39 6.70
C ASP A 118 24.89 16.45 7.17
N ALA A 119 24.38 15.37 7.77
CA ALA A 119 23.02 15.31 8.30
C ALA A 119 22.80 16.25 9.49
N ALA A 120 23.79 16.39 10.39
CA ALA A 120 23.72 17.30 11.52
C ALA A 120 23.64 18.78 11.05
N ILE A 121 24.47 19.16 10.07
CA ILE A 121 24.44 20.51 9.49
C ILE A 121 23.08 20.79 8.83
N ALA A 122 22.58 19.84 8.02
CA ALA A 122 21.29 19.99 7.35
C ALA A 122 20.12 20.14 8.35
N GLN A 123 20.16 19.42 9.47
CA GLN A 123 19.15 19.51 10.52
C GLN A 123 19.18 20.88 11.22
N GLU A 124 20.36 21.40 11.57
CA GLU A 124 20.50 22.73 12.18
C GLU A 124 20.01 23.85 11.26
N GLU A 125 20.21 23.72 9.94
CA GLU A 125 19.67 24.66 8.96
C GLU A 125 18.15 24.58 8.84
N ALA A 126 17.57 23.38 8.87
CA ALA A 126 16.13 23.18 8.85
C ALA A 126 15.46 23.78 10.10
N ASP A 127 16.03 23.55 11.28
CA ASP A 127 15.54 24.09 12.56
C ASP A 127 15.62 25.63 12.60
N ARG A 128 16.71 26.21 12.05
CA ARG A 128 16.85 27.67 11.90
C ARG A 128 15.78 28.27 10.98
N LYS A 129 15.49 27.63 9.85
CA LYS A 129 14.46 28.09 8.90
C LYS A 129 13.04 27.93 9.46
N GLY A 130 12.80 26.88 10.26
CA GLY A 130 11.52 26.65 10.94
C GLY A 130 11.24 27.61 12.11
N THR A 131 12.28 28.24 12.68
CA THR A 131 12.16 29.17 13.84
C THR A 131 11.97 30.64 13.42
N SER A 132 12.15 30.98 12.15
CA SER A 132 11.94 32.35 11.62
C SER A 132 10.50 32.60 11.17
N ALA A 133 9.52 32.50 12.09
CA ALA A 133 8.23 33.19 11.95
C ALA A 133 7.58 33.49 13.32
N PRO A 134 7.75 34.71 13.86
CA PRO A 134 6.86 35.25 14.89
C PRO A 134 6.08 36.49 14.40
N GLY A 135 4.75 36.38 14.42
CA GLY A 135 3.80 37.42 14.86
C GLY A 135 3.47 38.60 13.93
N GLN A 136 2.23 38.64 13.45
CA GLN A 136 1.49 39.89 13.27
C GLN A 136 0.25 39.84 14.20
N PRO A 137 0.02 40.84 15.08
CA PRO A 137 -1.00 40.78 16.13
C PRO A 137 -2.41 41.17 15.65
N ALA A 138 -3.37 40.48 16.25
CA ALA A 138 -4.80 40.74 16.50
C ALA A 138 -5.52 41.97 15.92
N SER A 139 -6.72 41.72 15.41
CA SER A 139 -7.90 42.57 15.68
C SER A 139 -9.02 41.70 16.29
N THR A 140 -9.36 41.96 17.55
CA THR A 140 -10.49 41.38 18.28
C THR A 140 -11.37 42.53 18.81
N GLY A 141 -12.68 42.40 18.58
CA GLY A 141 -13.79 43.17 19.13
C GLY A 141 -14.98 42.97 18.18
N GLU A 142 -16.18 42.51 18.55
CA GLU A 142 -16.88 42.46 19.84
C GLU A 142 -17.97 41.36 19.80
N GLN A 143 -18.33 40.85 20.98
CA GLN A 143 -19.36 39.85 21.23
C GLN A 143 -20.78 40.43 21.15
N GLY A 144 -21.75 39.61 20.73
CA GLY A 144 -23.18 39.85 20.96
C GLY A 144 -24.11 38.80 20.34
N THR A 145 -24.67 37.90 21.16
CA THR A 145 -25.85 37.05 20.87
C THR A 145 -27.00 37.67 21.71
N PRO A 146 -28.31 37.71 21.32
CA PRO A 146 -29.07 36.49 21.01
C PRO A 146 -30.30 36.57 20.06
N ALA A 147 -30.81 35.36 19.75
CA ALA A 147 -32.21 34.95 19.57
C ALA A 147 -33.12 35.55 18.47
N GLY A 148 -33.63 34.64 17.64
CA GLY A 148 -35.07 34.54 17.32
C GLY A 148 -35.57 35.18 16.02
N THR A 149 -35.98 34.35 15.06
CA THR A 149 -37.30 34.37 14.36
C THR A 149 -37.19 33.58 13.04
N ALA A 150 -37.81 32.40 13.00
CA ALA A 150 -38.42 31.82 11.78
C ALA A 150 -39.82 32.43 11.63
N PRO A 151 -40.51 32.47 10.45
CA PRO A 151 -40.63 31.44 9.40
C PRO A 151 -40.51 32.07 7.96
N ALA A 152 -40.74 31.48 6.79
CA ALA A 152 -41.55 30.36 6.33
C ALA A 152 -41.09 29.86 4.92
N VAL A 153 -41.37 28.58 4.68
CA VAL A 153 -41.39 27.75 3.45
C VAL A 153 -42.41 28.28 2.40
N PRO A 154 -42.68 27.67 1.21
CA PRO A 154 -42.04 26.53 0.50
C PRO A 154 -41.95 26.67 -1.05
N ALA A 155 -41.28 25.71 -1.72
CA ALA A 155 -41.86 25.00 -2.88
C ALA A 155 -40.97 23.81 -3.33
N THR A 156 -41.49 22.60 -3.14
CA THR A 156 -41.29 21.40 -3.98
C THR A 156 -42.68 21.09 -4.57
N PRO A 157 -42.86 20.43 -5.73
CA PRO A 157 -42.69 18.97 -5.88
C PRO A 157 -42.09 18.61 -7.27
N ALA A 158 -41.73 17.39 -7.67
CA ALA A 158 -42.36 16.10 -7.40
C ALA A 158 -41.42 14.92 -7.76
N VAL A 159 -41.62 13.82 -7.04
CA VAL A 159 -41.29 12.43 -7.42
C VAL A 159 -42.63 11.75 -7.79
N PRO A 160 -42.66 10.70 -8.63
CA PRO A 160 -43.00 9.36 -8.11
C PRO A 160 -42.10 8.27 -8.75
N ALA A 161 -41.37 7.48 -7.97
CA ALA A 161 -41.78 6.26 -7.26
C ALA A 161 -41.93 5.03 -8.18
N ALA A 162 -41.10 4.00 -7.95
CA ALA A 162 -41.52 2.58 -7.85
C ALA A 162 -40.31 1.61 -7.72
N GLN A 163 -40.11 1.09 -6.53
CA GLN A 163 -39.67 -0.28 -6.22
C GLN A 163 -40.97 -1.02 -5.77
N PRO A 164 -41.16 -2.37 -5.79
CA PRO A 164 -40.18 -3.45 -5.57
C PRO A 164 -40.40 -4.77 -6.36
N ALA A 165 -39.46 -5.73 -6.28
CA ALA A 165 -39.75 -7.17 -6.21
C ALA A 165 -38.49 -8.04 -6.06
N ALA A 166 -38.36 -8.67 -4.90
CA ALA A 166 -37.91 -10.06 -4.71
C ALA A 166 -39.05 -10.74 -3.92
N PRO A 167 -39.33 -12.07 -4.00
CA PRO A 167 -38.42 -13.08 -3.45
C PRO A 167 -38.51 -14.50 -4.07
N ALA A 168 -37.81 -15.45 -3.42
CA ALA A 168 -37.97 -16.92 -3.41
C ALA A 168 -37.32 -17.73 -4.55
N ALA A 169 -36.92 -18.99 -4.40
CA ALA A 169 -36.36 -19.85 -3.35
C ALA A 169 -36.16 -21.24 -4.03
N ILE A 170 -35.15 -22.00 -3.58
CA ILE A 170 -34.73 -23.34 -4.08
C ILE A 170 -35.79 -24.41 -3.70
N PRO A 171 -35.92 -25.55 -4.43
CA PRO A 171 -35.13 -26.79 -4.15
C PRO A 171 -34.78 -27.54 -5.49
N ALA A 172 -34.02 -28.64 -5.62
CA ALA A 172 -33.64 -29.75 -4.76
C ALA A 172 -32.42 -30.50 -5.36
N THR A 173 -31.64 -31.16 -4.49
CA THR A 173 -30.81 -32.35 -4.82
C THR A 173 -31.70 -33.61 -4.63
N PRO A 174 -31.39 -34.79 -5.20
CA PRO A 174 -30.49 -35.71 -4.47
C PRO A 174 -29.62 -36.69 -5.31
N ALA A 175 -28.61 -37.22 -4.62
CA ALA A 175 -28.04 -38.57 -4.70
C ALA A 175 -27.06 -38.95 -5.85
N ALA A 176 -25.80 -39.24 -5.48
CA ALA A 176 -25.36 -40.63 -5.24
C ALA A 176 -23.90 -40.72 -4.74
N ALA A 177 -23.74 -41.23 -3.52
CA ALA A 177 -22.62 -42.07 -3.03
C ALA A 177 -23.30 -43.38 -2.53
N PRO A 178 -22.64 -44.55 -2.39
CA PRO A 178 -21.27 -44.76 -1.91
C PRO A 178 -20.51 -45.94 -2.59
N ALA A 179 -19.24 -46.17 -2.21
CA ALA A 179 -18.70 -47.47 -1.76
C ALA A 179 -17.15 -47.53 -1.86
N ALA A 180 -16.51 -47.67 -0.69
CA ALA A 180 -15.32 -48.50 -0.53
C ALA A 180 -15.80 -49.92 -0.12
N PRO A 181 -15.05 -51.01 -0.37
CA PRO A 181 -14.06 -51.42 0.64
C PRO A 181 -12.81 -52.20 0.12
N ALA A 182 -11.81 -52.26 1.00
CA ALA A 182 -10.90 -53.39 1.32
C ALA A 182 -9.86 -53.96 0.32
N HIS A 183 -8.70 -54.27 0.91
CA HIS A 183 -7.47 -54.90 0.36
C HIS A 183 -7.68 -56.33 -0.19
N PRO A 184 -6.71 -56.87 -0.96
CA PRO A 184 -5.83 -57.90 -0.35
C PRO A 184 -4.33 -57.80 -0.71
N ARG A 185 -3.49 -58.33 0.19
CA ARG A 185 -2.09 -58.71 -0.02
C ARG A 185 -1.93 -59.78 -1.14
N ARG A 186 -0.88 -59.66 -1.97
CA ARG A 186 -0.04 -60.70 -2.64
C ARG A 186 0.59 -60.05 -3.90
N GLN A 187 1.87 -60.21 -4.26
CA GLN A 187 2.95 -61.10 -3.82
C GLN A 187 4.25 -60.31 -3.59
#